data_AF-A0AAU2RF38-F1
#
_entry.id   AF-A0AAU2RF38-F1
#
_cell.length_a   1.000
_cell.length_b   1.000
_cell.length_c   1.000
_cell.angle_alpha   90.00
_cell.angle_beta   90.00
_cell.angle_gamma   90.00
#
_symmetry.space_group_name_H-M   'P 1'
#
loop_
_entity.id
_entity.type
_entity.pdbx_description
1 polymer ?
#
loop_
_entity_poly.entity_id
_entity_poly.type
_entity_poly.pdbx_seq_one_letter_code
_entity_poly.pdbx_strand_id
1 'polypeptide(L)'
;MPLADRFLDICRDPHSDELLARGGDSEAHSVLQRAGFIAVVRVHETYHRAPTGLTEDDESDLATDAVARLQAAGYHVDCDEGFDTDSRPASYLPLGSSVAHIAERIREATTTEEAADALTELTAAHDGILAALEEVLTAAAEFHDGLGQAADPYIARRLRYLADGHLHIIRTDLADTRNTLADRHAPHPGRSTCTQEVPATERERSAVCACPPPPRTLPAPPPPVAAGLRR
;
A
#
# COMPACT_ATOMS: atom_id res chain seq x y z
N MET A 1 16.52 -2.40 -8.73
CA MET A 1 16.08 -1.00 -8.58
C MET A 1 17.31 -0.11 -8.73
N PRO A 2 17.27 0.99 -9.49
CA PRO A 2 18.43 1.85 -9.66
C PRO A 2 18.75 2.56 -8.34
N LEU A 3 20.04 2.69 -8.00
CA LEU A 3 20.52 3.36 -6.79
C LEU A 3 20.20 4.87 -6.74
N ALA A 4 19.73 5.45 -7.85
CA ALA A 4 19.48 6.88 -7.99
C ALA A 4 18.29 7.39 -7.17
N ASP A 5 17.32 6.53 -6.83
CA ASP A 5 16.10 6.94 -6.12
C ASP A 5 16.22 6.88 -4.59
N ARG A 6 17.43 6.58 -4.06
CA ARG A 6 17.68 6.43 -2.61
C ARG A 6 18.28 7.68 -1.95
N PHE A 7 18.13 8.84 -2.58
CA PHE A 7 18.62 10.11 -2.08
C PHE A 7 17.45 10.99 -1.63
N LEU A 8 17.56 11.54 -0.43
CA LEU A 8 16.62 12.49 0.13
C LEU A 8 17.35 13.72 0.66
N ASP A 9 16.64 14.84 0.67
CA ASP A 9 17.07 16.10 1.26
C ASP A 9 16.04 16.49 2.33
N ILE A 10 16.49 16.74 3.56
CA ILE A 10 15.67 17.17 4.71
C ILE A 10 16.29 18.43 5.32
N CYS A 11 15.74 19.59 4.98
CA CYS A 11 16.28 20.87 5.37
C CYS A 11 15.18 21.90 5.63
N ARG A 12 15.52 22.95 6.38
CA ARG A 12 14.68 24.14 6.51
C ARG A 12 14.80 24.97 5.24
N ASP A 13 13.65 25.27 4.64
CA ASP A 13 13.59 26.05 3.41
C ASP A 13 14.09 27.49 3.66
N PRO A 14 15.13 27.97 2.95
CA PRO A 14 15.73 29.28 3.23
C PRO A 14 14.80 30.49 3.03
N HIS A 15 13.66 30.31 2.34
CA HIS A 15 12.74 31.39 2.02
C HIS A 15 11.49 31.41 2.91
N SER A 16 11.08 30.24 3.42
CA SER A 16 9.86 30.08 4.20
C SER A 16 10.11 29.59 5.62
N ASP A 17 11.33 29.15 5.94
CA ASP A 17 11.71 28.50 7.20
C ASP A 17 10.94 27.22 7.50
N GLU A 18 10.16 26.72 6.51
CA GLU A 18 9.43 25.47 6.62
C GLU A 18 10.41 24.29 6.56
N LEU A 19 10.26 23.33 7.48
CA LEU A 19 10.97 22.06 7.40
C LEU A 19 10.38 21.20 6.27
N LEU A 20 11.20 20.91 5.25
CA LEU A 20 10.81 20.19 4.04
C LEU A 20 11.66 18.94 3.84
N ALA A 21 11.04 17.90 3.29
CA ALA A 21 11.71 16.69 2.83
C ALA A 21 11.40 16.44 1.35
N ARG A 22 12.45 16.29 0.52
CA ARG A 22 12.36 16.12 -0.93
C ARG A 22 13.11 14.88 -1.40
N GLY A 23 12.70 14.35 -2.55
CA GLY A 23 13.30 13.16 -3.15
C GLY A 23 12.78 11.85 -2.57
N GLY A 24 13.51 10.78 -2.84
CA GLY A 24 13.13 9.41 -2.49
C GLY A 24 12.05 8.80 -3.39
N ASP A 25 11.70 7.56 -3.08
CA ASP A 25 10.66 6.78 -3.74
C ASP A 25 9.41 6.62 -2.84
N SER A 26 8.47 5.77 -3.26
CA SER A 26 7.22 5.53 -2.51
C SER A 26 7.44 4.94 -1.11
N GLU A 27 8.52 4.17 -0.91
CA GLU A 27 8.90 3.66 0.41
C GLU A 27 9.41 4.80 1.29
N ALA A 28 10.29 5.66 0.77
CA ALA A 28 10.78 6.83 1.51
C ALA A 28 9.63 7.77 1.91
N HIS A 29 8.68 8.03 1.00
CA HIS A 29 7.49 8.81 1.30
C HIS A 29 6.63 8.18 2.42
N SER A 30 6.54 6.86 2.46
CA SER A 30 5.84 6.15 3.54
C SER A 30 6.57 6.24 4.87
N VAL A 31 7.91 6.27 4.86
CA VAL A 31 8.73 6.48 6.07
C VAL A 31 8.53 7.90 6.60
N LEU A 32 8.57 8.91 5.73
CA LEU A 32 8.33 10.31 6.08
C LEU A 32 6.96 10.52 6.73
N GLN A 33 5.89 9.97 6.13
CA GLN A 33 4.54 10.06 6.71
C GLN A 33 4.43 9.40 8.09
N ARG A 34 5.15 8.29 8.31
CA ARG A 34 5.19 7.62 9.63
C ARG A 34 6.01 8.38 10.67
N ALA A 35 6.99 9.18 10.24
CA ALA A 35 7.70 10.10 11.10
C ALA A 35 6.88 11.36 11.42
N GLY A 36 5.74 11.57 10.76
CA GLY A 36 4.82 12.68 11.03
C GLY A 36 4.81 13.79 9.98
N PHE A 37 5.60 13.65 8.90
CA PHE A 37 5.57 14.58 7.78
C PHE A 37 4.24 14.51 7.00
N ILE A 38 3.83 15.64 6.43
CA ILE A 38 2.64 15.76 5.58
C ILE A 38 3.06 15.85 4.12
N ALA A 39 2.55 14.94 3.29
CA ALA A 39 2.80 14.95 1.85
C ALA A 39 2.09 16.12 1.15
N VAL A 40 2.82 16.82 0.29
CA VAL A 40 2.32 17.86 -0.61
C VAL A 40 2.53 17.40 -2.05
N VAL A 41 1.43 17.08 -2.72
CA VAL A 41 1.44 16.60 -4.11
C VAL A 41 1.12 17.77 -5.05
N ARG A 42 2.08 18.09 -5.92
CA ARG A 42 1.94 19.06 -7.03
C ARG A 42 2.05 18.34 -8.36
N VAL A 43 1.65 19.02 -9.44
CA VAL A 43 1.60 18.45 -10.81
C VAL A 43 2.94 17.85 -11.26
N HIS A 44 4.06 18.37 -10.78
CA HIS A 44 5.41 17.95 -11.20
C HIS A 44 6.30 17.43 -10.07
N GLU A 45 5.81 17.41 -8.82
CA GLU A 45 6.64 17.09 -7.67
C GLU A 45 5.78 16.61 -6.50
N THR A 46 6.29 15.64 -5.74
CA THR A 46 5.80 15.32 -4.41
C THR A 46 6.92 15.60 -3.42
N TYR A 47 6.65 16.46 -2.45
CA TYR A 47 7.54 16.72 -1.33
C TYR A 47 6.74 16.57 -0.04
N HIS A 48 7.42 16.60 1.10
CA HIS A 48 6.78 16.54 2.40
C HIS A 48 7.18 17.75 3.24
N ARG A 49 6.29 18.17 4.13
CA ARG A 49 6.54 19.27 5.07
C ARG A 49 6.18 18.88 6.49
N ALA A 50 6.76 19.56 7.47
CA ALA A 50 6.30 19.46 8.84
C ALA A 50 4.84 19.93 9.00
N PRO A 51 4.06 19.35 9.94
CA PRO A 51 2.78 19.91 10.35
C PRO A 51 2.90 21.39 10.76
N THR A 52 1.88 22.19 10.45
CA THR A 52 1.87 23.59 10.88
C THR A 52 1.64 23.70 12.38
N GLY A 53 2.30 24.66 13.03
CA GLY A 53 2.08 24.99 14.44
C GLY A 53 2.91 24.17 15.43
N LEU A 54 3.90 23.43 14.94
CA LEU A 54 4.94 22.84 15.78
C LEU A 54 5.91 23.92 16.30
N THR A 55 6.54 23.64 17.43
CA THR A 55 7.67 24.45 17.89
C THR A 55 8.94 24.08 17.11
N GLU A 56 9.95 24.95 17.12
CA GLU A 56 11.23 24.66 16.44
C GLU A 56 11.91 23.40 16.98
N ASP A 57 11.80 23.15 18.29
CA ASP A 57 12.30 21.95 18.95
C ASP A 57 11.52 20.70 18.47
N ASP A 58 10.18 20.77 18.41
CA ASP A 58 9.35 19.66 17.92
C ASP A 58 9.62 19.35 16.44
N GLU A 59 9.86 20.36 15.61
CA GLU A 59 10.25 20.19 14.21
C GLU A 59 11.63 19.54 14.08
N SER A 60 12.58 19.95 14.94
CA SER A 60 13.93 19.37 14.98
C SER A 60 13.90 17.90 15.41
N ASP A 61 13.09 17.56 16.42
CA ASP A 61 12.88 16.18 16.86
C ASP A 61 12.24 15.32 15.75
N LEU A 62 11.23 15.88 15.06
CA LEU A 62 10.57 15.22 13.93
C LEU A 62 11.52 15.00 12.74
N ALA A 63 12.37 15.98 12.41
CA ALA A 63 13.40 15.85 11.39
C ALA A 63 14.41 14.75 11.76
N THR A 64 14.89 14.76 13.00
CA THR A 64 15.87 13.80 13.52
C THR A 64 15.31 12.37 13.48
N ASP A 65 14.06 12.15 13.91
CA ASP A 65 13.41 10.82 13.81
C ASP A 65 13.26 10.37 12.35
N ALA A 66 12.91 11.27 11.44
CA ALA A 66 12.81 10.95 10.02
C ALA A 66 14.17 10.56 9.40
N VAL A 67 15.23 11.34 9.67
CA VAL A 67 16.61 11.05 9.24
C VAL A 67 17.03 9.66 9.76
N ALA A 68 16.84 9.40 11.06
CA ALA A 68 17.18 8.12 11.68
C ALA A 68 16.49 6.94 10.99
N ARG A 69 15.18 7.05 10.70
CA ARG A 69 14.39 5.98 10.05
C ARG A 69 14.77 5.77 8.59
N LEU A 70 15.00 6.85 7.84
CA LEU A 70 15.41 6.78 6.44
C LEU A 70 16.80 6.16 6.31
N GLN A 71 17.75 6.59 7.14
CA GLN A 71 19.09 6.02 7.17
C GLN A 71 19.06 4.55 7.63
N ALA A 72 18.21 4.18 8.60
CA ALA A 72 18.00 2.78 9.00
C ALA A 72 17.41 1.91 7.87
N ALA A 73 16.57 2.49 7.02
CA ALA A 73 16.07 1.83 5.82
C ALA A 73 17.12 1.76 4.69
N GLY A 74 18.26 2.46 4.81
CA GLY A 74 19.37 2.45 3.86
C GLY A 74 19.30 3.55 2.80
N TYR A 75 18.58 4.63 3.07
CA TYR A 75 18.60 5.85 2.25
C TYR A 75 19.79 6.73 2.61
N HIS A 76 20.30 7.44 1.61
CA HIS A 76 21.21 8.55 1.83
C HIS A 76 20.38 9.82 2.03
N VAL A 77 20.60 10.49 3.15
CA VAL A 77 19.86 11.70 3.52
C VAL A 77 20.87 12.83 3.66
N ASP A 78 20.72 13.86 2.83
CA ASP A 78 21.33 15.17 3.04
C ASP A 78 20.42 15.96 3.98
N CYS A 79 20.96 16.53 5.05
CA CYS A 79 20.17 17.22 6.05
C CYS A 79 20.95 18.32 6.75
N ASP A 80 20.24 19.30 7.31
CA ASP A 80 20.85 20.34 8.13
C ASP A 80 21.61 19.72 9.33
N GLU A 81 22.73 20.33 9.74
CA GLU A 81 23.63 19.78 10.78
C GLU A 81 22.91 19.45 12.10
N GLY A 82 21.81 20.16 12.41
CA GLY A 82 21.01 19.93 13.62
C GLY A 82 20.15 18.66 13.59
N PHE A 83 19.97 18.02 12.42
CA PHE A 83 19.12 16.84 12.24
C PHE A 83 19.92 15.54 12.09
N ASP A 84 21.24 15.65 11.84
CA ASP A 84 22.09 14.48 11.63
C ASP A 84 22.19 13.63 12.90
N THR A 85 22.07 12.31 12.74
CA THR A 85 22.00 11.38 13.85
C THR A 85 22.48 9.98 13.49
N ASP A 86 23.21 9.37 14.41
CA ASP A 86 23.66 7.98 14.30
C ASP A 86 22.57 6.96 14.72
N SER A 87 21.40 7.43 15.17
CA SER A 87 20.31 6.56 15.61
C SER A 87 19.76 5.71 14.45
N ARG A 88 19.61 4.40 14.67
CA ARG A 88 19.07 3.45 13.69
C ARG A 88 17.94 2.63 14.32
N PRO A 89 16.72 3.18 14.40
CA PRO A 89 15.59 2.47 15.00
C PRO A 89 15.26 1.20 14.22
N ALA A 90 14.73 0.19 14.92
CA ALA A 90 14.30 -1.05 14.29
C ALA A 90 13.16 -0.78 13.31
N SER A 91 13.30 -1.31 12.09
CA SER A 91 12.22 -1.28 11.10
C SER A 91 11.26 -2.45 11.35
N TYR A 92 9.97 -2.15 11.49
CA TYR A 92 8.91 -3.15 11.56
C TYR A 92 8.19 -3.24 10.23
N LEU A 93 7.82 -4.46 9.84
CA LEU A 93 7.02 -4.68 8.64
C LEU A 93 5.64 -3.99 8.81
N PRO A 94 5.24 -3.09 7.90
CA PRO A 94 3.94 -2.43 8.00
C PRO A 94 2.78 -3.43 7.94
N LEU A 95 1.69 -3.16 8.65
CA LEU A 95 0.46 -3.96 8.55
C LEU A 95 -0.06 -4.06 7.09
N GLY A 96 0.14 -2.99 6.31
CA GLY A 96 -0.18 -2.98 4.88
C GLY A 96 0.56 -4.06 4.07
N SER A 97 1.75 -4.50 4.50
CA SER A 97 2.47 -5.60 3.86
C SER A 97 1.76 -6.94 4.11
N SER A 98 1.19 -7.14 5.29
CA SER A 98 0.36 -8.33 5.58
C SER A 98 -0.90 -8.35 4.71
N VAL A 99 -1.53 -7.19 4.50
CA VAL A 99 -2.68 -7.08 3.57
C VAL A 99 -2.25 -7.33 2.12
N ALA A 100 -1.10 -6.80 1.69
CA ALA A 100 -0.57 -7.02 0.35
C ALA A 100 -0.24 -8.50 0.08
N HIS A 101 0.14 -9.26 1.12
CA HIS A 101 0.36 -10.70 1.01
C HIS A 101 -0.92 -11.47 0.63
N ILE A 102 -2.11 -10.98 1.00
CA ILE A 102 -3.39 -11.57 0.57
C ILE A 102 -3.52 -11.53 -0.96
N ALA A 103 -3.09 -10.43 -1.58
CA ALA A 103 -3.09 -10.32 -3.03
C ALA A 103 -2.11 -11.31 -3.67
N GLU A 104 -0.98 -11.63 -3.02
CA GLU A 104 -0.07 -12.67 -3.48
C GLU A 104 -0.70 -14.06 -3.35
N ARG A 105 -1.32 -14.38 -2.22
CA ARG A 105 -2.07 -15.63 -2.04
C ARG A 105 -3.12 -15.85 -3.14
N ILE A 106 -3.84 -14.80 -3.55
CA ILE A 106 -4.80 -14.87 -4.66
C ILE A 106 -4.10 -15.06 -6.02
N ARG A 107 -2.92 -14.45 -6.22
CA ARG A 107 -2.11 -14.65 -7.44
C ARG A 107 -1.50 -16.05 -7.53
N GLU A 108 -1.22 -16.68 -6.40
CA GLU A 108 -0.64 -18.02 -6.32
C GLU A 108 -1.71 -19.11 -6.29
N ALA A 109 -2.94 -18.79 -5.89
CA ALA A 109 -4.06 -19.73 -5.79
C ALA A 109 -4.23 -20.56 -7.07
N THR A 110 -4.23 -21.87 -6.88
CA THR A 110 -4.39 -22.92 -7.90
C THR A 110 -5.80 -23.49 -7.92
N THR A 111 -6.61 -23.22 -6.89
CA THR A 111 -8.02 -23.61 -6.79
C THR A 111 -8.92 -22.42 -6.47
N THR A 112 -10.21 -22.55 -6.76
CA THR A 112 -11.20 -21.54 -6.38
C THR A 112 -11.36 -21.43 -4.87
N GLU A 113 -11.20 -22.54 -4.14
CA GLU A 113 -11.20 -22.57 -2.68
C GLU A 113 -10.05 -21.76 -2.08
N GLU A 114 -8.82 -21.93 -2.57
CA GLU A 114 -7.66 -21.16 -2.11
C GLU A 114 -7.86 -19.64 -2.30
N ALA A 115 -8.45 -19.25 -3.42
CA ALA A 115 -8.79 -17.85 -3.68
C ALA A 115 -9.92 -17.34 -2.76
N ALA A 116 -10.96 -18.16 -2.52
CA ALA A 116 -12.05 -17.84 -1.61
C ALA A 116 -11.58 -17.72 -0.15
N ASP A 117 -10.68 -18.60 0.28
CA ASP A 117 -10.05 -18.58 1.61
C ASP A 117 -9.23 -17.30 1.80
N ALA A 118 -8.43 -16.91 0.79
CA ALA A 118 -7.69 -15.64 0.85
C ALA A 118 -8.62 -14.42 0.89
N LEU A 119 -9.75 -14.43 0.15
CA LEU A 119 -10.76 -13.38 0.22
C LEU A 119 -11.52 -13.34 1.55
N THR A 120 -11.53 -14.43 2.32
CA THR A 120 -12.18 -14.45 3.64
C THR A 120 -11.46 -13.53 4.62
N GLU A 121 -10.14 -13.37 4.53
CA GLU A 121 -9.37 -12.39 5.32
C GLU A 121 -9.88 -10.95 5.15
N LEU A 122 -10.40 -10.63 3.95
CA LEU A 122 -10.97 -9.31 3.66
C LEU A 122 -12.44 -9.21 4.07
N THR A 123 -13.20 -10.29 3.90
CA THR A 123 -14.68 -10.29 3.89
C THR A 123 -15.32 -10.94 5.11
N ALA A 124 -14.55 -11.51 6.02
CA ALA A 124 -15.08 -12.07 7.26
C ALA A 124 -15.90 -11.01 8.01
N ALA A 125 -17.09 -11.40 8.47
CA ALA A 125 -18.11 -10.45 8.90
C ALA A 125 -17.73 -9.66 10.16
N HIS A 126 -16.85 -10.21 11.00
CA HIS A 126 -16.48 -9.61 12.29
C HIS A 126 -15.00 -9.21 12.35
N ASP A 127 -14.10 -10.10 11.95
CA ASP A 127 -12.64 -9.94 12.03
C ASP A 127 -11.97 -9.72 10.67
N GLY A 128 -12.76 -9.54 9.61
CA GLY A 128 -12.25 -9.22 8.28
C GLY A 128 -11.70 -7.80 8.21
N ILE A 129 -10.72 -7.59 7.34
CA ILE A 129 -10.05 -6.28 7.16
C ILE A 129 -11.05 -5.16 6.84
N LEU A 130 -12.10 -5.44 6.05
CA LEU A 130 -13.10 -4.43 5.72
C LEU A 130 -14.02 -4.10 6.91
N ALA A 131 -14.29 -5.06 7.80
CA ALA A 131 -15.02 -4.78 9.04
C ALA A 131 -14.16 -3.92 9.99
N ALA A 132 -12.88 -4.26 10.16
CA ALA A 132 -11.96 -3.45 10.97
C ALA A 132 -11.79 -2.02 10.41
N LEU A 133 -11.80 -1.84 9.09
CA LEU A 133 -11.74 -0.51 8.49
C LEU A 133 -13.02 0.31 8.74
N GLU A 134 -14.20 -0.33 8.81
CA GLU A 134 -15.46 0.29 9.20
C GLU A 134 -15.37 0.86 10.63
N GLU A 135 -14.80 0.08 11.56
CA GLU A 135 -14.55 0.50 12.94
C GLU A 135 -13.58 1.68 13.02
N VAL A 136 -12.49 1.68 12.24
CA VAL A 136 -11.54 2.79 12.17
C VAL A 136 -12.21 4.08 11.70
N LEU A 137 -13.02 4.01 10.64
CA LEU A 137 -13.76 5.18 10.14
C LEU A 137 -14.77 5.70 11.16
N THR A 138 -15.43 4.81 11.89
CA THR A 138 -16.40 5.15 12.93
C THR A 138 -15.72 5.82 14.11
N ALA A 139 -14.63 5.26 14.61
CA ALA A 139 -13.84 5.84 15.70
C ALA A 139 -13.25 7.22 15.30
N ALA A 140 -12.80 7.38 14.06
CA ALA A 140 -12.34 8.67 13.55
C ALA A 140 -13.49 9.70 13.49
N ALA A 141 -14.70 9.28 13.12
CA ALA A 141 -15.87 10.16 13.15
C ALA A 141 -16.23 10.62 14.56
N GLU A 142 -16.20 9.71 15.54
CA GLU A 142 -16.42 10.02 16.95
C GLU A 142 -15.36 10.96 17.50
N PHE A 143 -14.10 10.79 17.10
CA PHE A 143 -13.02 11.70 17.46
C PHE A 143 -13.32 13.13 16.96
N HIS A 144 -13.75 13.28 15.70
CA HIS A 144 -14.13 14.59 15.15
C HIS A 144 -15.32 15.22 15.88
N ASP A 145 -16.32 14.45 16.29
CA ASP A 145 -17.45 15.00 17.08
C ASP A 145 -17.00 15.67 18.39
N GLY A 146 -15.83 15.29 18.92
CA GLY A 146 -15.23 15.86 20.14
C GLY A 146 -14.34 17.10 19.94
N LEU A 147 -13.97 17.47 18.70
CA LEU A 147 -12.99 18.54 18.43
C LEU A 147 -13.57 19.97 18.49
N GLY A 148 -14.88 20.12 18.22
CA GLY A 148 -15.62 21.38 18.45
C GLY A 148 -15.42 22.51 17.44
N GLN A 149 -14.67 22.31 16.34
CA GLN A 149 -14.58 23.27 15.24
C GLN A 149 -15.82 23.19 14.34
N ALA A 150 -16.12 24.28 13.63
CA ALA A 150 -17.32 24.37 12.79
C ALA A 150 -17.39 23.31 11.67
N ALA A 151 -16.23 22.84 11.19
CA ALA A 151 -16.14 21.85 10.13
C ALA A 151 -16.25 20.39 10.64
N ASP A 152 -15.99 20.15 11.92
CA ASP A 152 -15.85 18.78 12.44
C ASP A 152 -17.12 17.93 12.32
N PRO A 153 -18.34 18.44 12.61
CA PRO A 153 -19.56 17.65 12.45
C PRO A 153 -19.80 17.20 10.99
N TYR A 154 -19.36 18.00 10.02
CA TYR A 154 -19.44 17.64 8.61
C TYR A 154 -18.44 16.53 8.26
N ILE A 155 -17.21 16.61 8.78
CA ILE A 155 -16.18 15.58 8.58
C ILE A 155 -16.63 14.26 9.20
N ALA A 156 -17.13 14.27 10.44
CA ALA A 156 -17.66 13.10 11.12
C ALA A 156 -18.78 12.43 10.33
N ARG A 157 -19.75 13.22 9.82
CA ARG A 157 -20.82 12.70 8.96
C ARG A 157 -20.29 12.07 7.68
N ARG A 158 -19.27 12.68 7.06
CA ARG A 158 -18.66 12.14 5.84
C ARG A 158 -17.94 10.82 6.10
N LEU A 159 -17.23 10.67 7.21
CA LEU A 159 -16.56 9.43 7.59
C LEU A 159 -17.56 8.28 7.78
N ARG A 160 -18.67 8.54 8.50
CA ARG A 160 -19.78 7.57 8.63
C ARG A 160 -20.39 7.20 7.29
N TYR A 161 -20.61 8.17 6.40
CA TYR A 161 -21.09 7.90 5.05
C TYR A 161 -20.14 7.00 4.24
N LEU A 162 -18.83 7.16 4.39
CA LEU A 162 -17.86 6.28 3.72
C LEU A 162 -17.91 4.85 4.26
N ALA A 163 -18.07 4.68 5.58
CA ALA A 163 -18.25 3.39 6.23
C ALA A 163 -19.55 2.71 5.77
N ASP A 164 -20.69 3.36 5.98
CA ASP A 164 -22.02 2.79 5.73
C ASP A 164 -22.33 2.63 4.24
N GLY A 165 -21.84 3.55 3.41
CA GLY A 165 -22.16 3.59 1.99
C GLY A 165 -21.13 2.83 1.15
N HIS A 166 -19.91 3.37 1.08
CA HIS A 166 -18.91 2.88 0.12
C HIS A 166 -18.29 1.56 0.56
N LEU A 167 -17.86 1.46 1.82
CA LEU A 167 -17.18 0.28 2.31
C LEU A 167 -18.13 -0.91 2.40
N HIS A 168 -19.38 -0.67 2.80
CA HIS A 168 -20.44 -1.67 2.79
C HIS A 168 -20.66 -2.30 1.41
N ILE A 169 -20.73 -1.49 0.35
CA ILE A 169 -20.87 -1.97 -1.04
C ILE A 169 -19.68 -2.85 -1.42
N ILE A 170 -18.45 -2.35 -1.20
CA ILE A 170 -17.23 -3.10 -1.53
C ILE A 170 -17.19 -4.45 -0.78
N ARG A 171 -17.55 -4.45 0.51
CA ARG A 171 -17.61 -5.67 1.32
C ARG A 171 -18.62 -6.66 0.76
N THR A 172 -19.80 -6.18 0.36
CA THR A 172 -20.88 -7.04 -0.17
C THR A 172 -20.46 -7.67 -1.50
N ASP A 173 -19.96 -6.88 -2.44
CA ASP A 173 -19.53 -7.37 -3.75
C ASP A 173 -18.37 -8.39 -3.64
N LEU A 174 -17.41 -8.13 -2.74
CA LEU A 174 -16.32 -9.07 -2.50
C LEU A 174 -16.79 -10.33 -1.78
N ALA A 175 -17.73 -10.24 -0.84
CA ALA A 175 -18.31 -11.40 -0.19
C ALA A 175 -19.08 -12.28 -1.19
N ASP A 176 -19.85 -11.68 -2.10
CA ASP A 176 -20.56 -12.41 -3.16
C ASP A 176 -19.59 -13.06 -4.15
N THR A 177 -18.51 -12.36 -4.52
CA THR A 177 -17.44 -12.92 -5.35
C THR A 177 -16.78 -14.11 -4.65
N ARG A 178 -16.48 -13.98 -3.35
CA ARG A 178 -15.90 -15.05 -2.53
C ARG A 178 -16.83 -16.26 -2.46
N ASN A 179 -18.13 -16.05 -2.22
CA ASN A 179 -19.12 -17.12 -2.17
C ASN A 179 -19.24 -17.85 -3.51
N THR A 180 -19.25 -17.09 -4.62
CA THR A 180 -19.26 -17.65 -5.98
C THR A 180 -18.03 -18.53 -6.25
N LEU A 181 -16.86 -18.13 -5.77
CA LEU A 181 -15.64 -18.94 -5.88
C LEU A 181 -15.71 -20.19 -4.99
N ALA A 182 -16.19 -20.04 -3.76
CA ALA A 182 -16.34 -21.16 -2.82
C ALA A 182 -17.28 -22.23 -3.40
N ASP A 183 -18.42 -21.85 -3.99
CA ASP A 183 -19.40 -22.78 -4.56
C ASP A 183 -18.91 -23.48 -5.83
N ARG A 184 -17.88 -22.95 -6.51
CA ARG A 184 -17.44 -23.43 -7.82
C ARG A 184 -16.60 -24.70 -7.76
N HIS A 185 -15.87 -24.93 -6.66
CA HIS A 185 -15.03 -26.12 -6.41
C HIS A 185 -14.18 -26.59 -7.61
N ALA A 186 -13.46 -25.66 -8.25
CA ALA A 186 -12.73 -25.93 -9.48
C ALA A 186 -11.25 -25.54 -9.40
N PRO A 187 -10.36 -26.27 -10.08
CA PRO A 187 -9.00 -25.82 -10.29
C PRO A 187 -8.97 -24.58 -11.18
N HIS A 188 -7.98 -23.71 -10.96
CA HIS A 188 -7.76 -22.54 -11.80
C HIS A 188 -7.21 -22.97 -13.17
N PRO A 189 -7.82 -22.55 -14.30
CA PRO A 189 -7.55 -23.14 -15.62
C PRO A 189 -6.12 -22.89 -16.15
N GLY A 190 -5.45 -21.83 -15.66
CA GLY A 190 -4.10 -21.46 -16.08
C GLY A 190 -3.02 -21.66 -15.01
N ARG A 191 -3.34 -22.31 -13.89
CA ARG A 191 -2.40 -22.48 -12.77
C ARG A 191 -2.48 -23.90 -12.24
N SER A 192 -1.32 -24.51 -12.05
CA SER A 192 -1.20 -25.85 -11.46
C SER A 192 0.05 -25.90 -10.60
N THR A 193 -0.02 -26.67 -9.53
CA THR A 193 1.18 -27.05 -8.77
C THR A 193 2.04 -27.95 -9.65
N CYS A 194 3.33 -27.62 -9.78
CA CYS A 194 4.30 -28.51 -10.39
C CYS A 194 4.45 -29.78 -9.53
N THR A 195 3.94 -30.91 -9.99
CA THR A 195 4.04 -32.20 -9.30
C THR A 195 5.26 -33.02 -9.73
N GLN A 196 6.11 -32.48 -10.60
CA GLN A 196 7.26 -33.20 -11.13
C GLN A 196 8.41 -33.18 -10.12
N GLU A 197 8.75 -34.36 -9.59
CA GLU A 197 9.86 -34.56 -8.66
C GLU A 197 11.20 -34.37 -9.41
N VAL A 198 12.06 -33.49 -8.90
CA VAL A 198 13.41 -33.26 -9.44
C VAL A 198 14.23 -34.54 -9.25
N PRO A 199 14.70 -35.21 -10.32
CA PRO A 199 15.46 -36.45 -10.20
C PRO A 199 16.70 -36.27 -9.33
N ALA A 200 17.01 -37.25 -8.47
CA ALA A 200 18.13 -37.19 -7.53
C ALA A 200 19.52 -36.97 -8.18
N THR A 201 19.63 -37.13 -9.50
CA THR A 201 20.84 -36.96 -10.30
C THR A 201 20.99 -35.55 -10.88
N GLU A 202 20.02 -34.66 -10.69
CA GLU A 202 20.06 -33.29 -11.21
C GLU A 202 20.96 -32.39 -10.36
N ARG A 203 22.00 -31.83 -10.99
CA ARG A 203 23.10 -31.12 -10.31
C ARG A 203 22.74 -29.68 -9.91
N GLU A 204 21.66 -29.12 -10.48
CA GLU A 204 21.11 -27.79 -10.21
C GLU A 204 19.84 -27.90 -9.36
N ARG A 205 19.98 -28.20 -8.07
CA ARG A 205 18.85 -28.34 -7.12
C ARG A 205 18.07 -27.04 -6.84
N SER A 206 18.31 -25.93 -7.54
CA SER A 206 17.84 -24.61 -7.09
C SER A 206 17.17 -23.70 -8.10
N ALA A 207 16.99 -24.06 -9.36
CA ALA A 207 16.20 -23.18 -10.22
C ALA A 207 15.51 -23.95 -11.34
N VAL A 208 14.20 -23.76 -11.40
CA VAL A 208 13.31 -24.11 -12.52
C VAL A 208 12.84 -25.56 -12.51
N CYS A 209 11.67 -25.76 -11.87
CA CYS A 209 10.82 -26.90 -12.21
C CYS A 209 10.56 -26.91 -13.73
N ALA A 210 10.61 -28.09 -14.35
CA ALA A 210 10.35 -28.31 -15.78
C ALA A 210 8.88 -28.10 -16.21
N CYS A 211 8.09 -27.32 -15.47
CA CYS A 211 6.72 -27.00 -15.86
C CYS A 211 6.74 -26.05 -17.05
N PRO A 212 5.84 -26.26 -18.04
CA PRO A 212 5.65 -25.29 -19.09
C PRO A 212 5.24 -23.94 -18.45
N PRO A 213 5.81 -22.81 -18.90
CA PRO A 213 5.40 -21.50 -18.39
C PRO A 213 3.89 -21.32 -18.62
N PRO A 214 3.17 -20.67 -17.70
CA PRO A 214 1.73 -20.45 -17.87
C PRO A 214 1.48 -19.77 -19.22
N PRO A 215 0.44 -20.20 -19.97
CA PRO A 215 0.14 -19.61 -21.26
C PRO A 215 -0.11 -18.12 -21.06
N ARG A 216 0.73 -17.28 -21.70
CA ARG A 216 0.51 -15.84 -21.74
C ARG A 216 -0.83 -15.61 -22.44
N THR A 217 -1.84 -15.17 -21.69
CA THR A 217 -3.07 -14.63 -22.27
C THR A 217 -2.70 -13.38 -23.04
N LEU A 218 -2.53 -13.53 -24.36
CA LEU A 218 -2.45 -12.39 -25.26
C LEU A 218 -3.83 -11.70 -25.26
N PRO A 219 -3.90 -10.37 -25.13
CA PRO A 219 -5.14 -9.65 -25.27
C PRO A 219 -5.74 -9.97 -26.65
N ALA A 220 -7.04 -10.28 -26.68
CA ALA A 220 -7.74 -10.57 -27.91
C ALA A 220 -7.57 -9.38 -28.89
N PRO A 221 -7.24 -9.64 -30.17
CA PRO A 221 -7.15 -8.56 -31.14
C PRO A 221 -8.50 -7.83 -31.22
N PRO A 222 -8.49 -6.48 -31.31
CA PRO A 222 -9.72 -5.72 -31.43
C PRO A 222 -10.50 -6.18 -32.67
N PRO A 223 -11.85 -6.18 -32.63
CA PRO A 223 -12.66 -6.57 -33.77
C PRO A 223 -12.35 -5.68 -34.98
N PRO A 224 -12.36 -6.23 -36.22
CA PRO A 224 -12.10 -5.45 -37.41
C PRO A 224 -13.17 -4.37 -37.55
N VAL A 225 -12.73 -3.11 -37.58
CA VAL A 225 -13.59 -1.96 -37.88
C VAL A 225 -14.04 -2.12 -39.33
N ALA A 226 -15.33 -2.36 -39.54
CA ALA A 226 -15.92 -2.34 -40.86
C ALA A 226 -15.69 -0.96 -41.49
N ALA A 227 -14.89 -0.91 -42.55
CA ALA A 227 -14.74 0.29 -43.37
C ALA A 227 -16.12 0.63 -43.94
N GLY A 228 -16.73 1.67 -43.39
CA GLY A 228 -17.99 2.21 -43.88
C GLY A 228 -17.85 2.61 -45.35
N LEU A 229 -18.70 2.03 -46.19
CA LEU A 229 -18.98 2.48 -47.54
C LEU A 229 -19.47 3.94 -47.47
N ARG A 230 -18.64 4.88 -47.94
CA ARG A 230 -19.10 6.22 -48.28
C ARG A 230 -20.04 6.11 -49.49
N ARG A 231 -21.27 6.57 -49.32
CA ARG A 231 -22.14 7.05 -50.41
C ARG A 231 -22.43 8.51 -50.16
#